data_AF-A0A0U1M9A8-F1
#
_entry.id   AF-A0A0U1M9A8-F1
#
_cell.length_a   1.000
_cell.length_b   1.000
_cell.length_c   1.000
_cell.angle_alpha   90.00
_cell.angle_beta   90.00
_cell.angle_gamma   90.00
#
_symmetry.space_group_name_H-M   'P 1'
#
loop_
_entity.id
_entity.type
_entity.pdbx_description
1 polymer ?
#
loop_
_entity_poly.entity_id
_entity_poly.type
_entity_poly.pdbx_seq_one_letter_code
_entity_poly.pdbx_strand_id
1 'polypeptide(L)'
;MSDAPPSARPLAPYIRSRQEVRRIRQALTLYLQSHIVSADNASADSLLAGGFIHADVPKIPANLTGARKEYLHALQENAAAKREYDDLSHKIASRKLVQGRPSTAINQGNQVSPLEDYLSLLRENRRYEKLRLFDSALADLSKEAPADIPVPEQDALLGQWRRNASARESAEDVQDLISKLERTVLRAKENLAREQHLLEELKARQQSVPPRPVFSARREAALQRVRHELVQWVEEKLATANPEDVPAFDVPSEPESTDSLHVTERKALIREQYVKYVQERSTLLDALSLLSQPTKSVAPAPEQATTKKPPDPRTTPSWNSVDLFGPALELLLPGSAVQKSLALQRSYLAGLLSKEKANLSQSLDRLSHESHLLPEYPILARQTRFKHITADRADGERADELVVHAQAWAFAADAARSNESDYVEQKIEHGQDQSQAASRTLQQIYDMLNQDNPATTDGHDHGDPDDEDIWTAAVESRSKWPQQRDQGPWARLHGRLG
;
A
#
# COMPACT_ATOMS: atom_id res chain seq x y z
N MET A 1 39.33 -44.55 -37.75
CA MET A 1 38.80 -43.30 -38.32
C MET A 1 38.17 -43.67 -39.65
N SER A 2 36.88 -44.02 -39.66
CA SER A 2 36.14 -44.29 -40.91
C SER A 2 34.72 -43.77 -40.77
N ASP A 3 34.24 -43.20 -41.88
CA ASP A 3 32.88 -42.77 -42.24
C ASP A 3 32.24 -41.61 -41.47
N ALA A 4 32.70 -40.39 -41.79
CA ALA A 4 31.93 -39.18 -41.61
C ALA A 4 31.13 -38.85 -42.89
N PRO A 5 29.86 -38.39 -42.79
CA PRO A 5 29.01 -38.07 -43.94
C PRO A 5 29.62 -36.98 -44.83
N PRO A 6 29.28 -36.91 -46.13
CA PRO A 6 29.88 -35.97 -47.09
C PRO A 6 29.73 -34.49 -46.69
N SER A 7 28.70 -34.16 -45.91
CA SER A 7 28.46 -32.84 -45.33
C SER A 7 29.44 -32.46 -44.21
N ALA A 8 30.11 -33.43 -43.58
CA ALA A 8 31.09 -33.20 -42.51
C ALA A 8 32.54 -33.09 -43.03
N ARG A 9 32.80 -33.37 -44.31
CA ARG A 9 34.12 -33.22 -44.96
C ARG A 9 34.71 -31.80 -44.89
N PRO A 10 33.95 -30.69 -45.12
CA PRO A 10 34.50 -29.34 -44.97
C PRO A 10 34.79 -28.96 -43.51
N LEU A 11 34.17 -29.64 -42.55
CA LEU A 11 34.38 -29.44 -41.11
C LEU A 11 35.46 -30.35 -40.54
N ALA A 12 35.92 -31.36 -41.28
CA ALA A 12 36.97 -32.29 -40.88
C ALA A 12 38.25 -31.63 -40.32
N PRO A 13 38.79 -30.52 -40.87
CA PRO A 13 39.95 -29.85 -40.26
C PRO A 13 39.65 -29.13 -38.93
N TYR A 14 38.38 -28.88 -38.64
CA TYR A 14 37.89 -28.22 -37.42
C TYR A 14 37.30 -29.21 -36.40
N ILE A 15 37.02 -30.45 -36.80
CA ILE A 15 36.55 -31.53 -35.92
C ILE A 15 37.76 -32.15 -35.21
N ARG A 16 38.05 -31.66 -34.02
CA ARG A 16 39.10 -32.18 -33.13
C ARG A 16 38.56 -33.27 -32.22
N SER A 17 39.42 -34.21 -31.82
CA SER A 17 39.04 -35.24 -30.84
C SER A 17 38.66 -34.58 -29.50
N ARG A 18 37.75 -35.20 -28.73
CA ARG A 18 37.30 -34.64 -27.43
C ARG A 18 38.46 -34.37 -26.47
N GLN A 19 39.52 -35.18 -26.55
CA GLN A 19 40.75 -35.03 -25.77
C GLN A 19 41.59 -33.83 -26.25
N GLU A 20 41.76 -33.65 -27.56
CA GLU A 20 42.41 -32.46 -28.12
C GLU A 20 41.68 -31.17 -27.77
N VAL A 21 40.34 -31.16 -27.89
CA VAL A 21 39.53 -29.99 -27.50
C VAL A 21 39.71 -29.66 -26.02
N ARG A 22 39.75 -30.67 -25.15
CA ARG A 22 39.99 -30.48 -23.71
C ARG A 22 41.38 -29.90 -23.46
N ARG A 23 42.43 -30.41 -24.12
CA ARG A 23 43.81 -29.90 -24.00
C ARG A 23 43.93 -28.46 -24.51
N ILE A 24 43.31 -28.15 -25.64
CA ILE A 24 43.29 -26.79 -26.21
C ILE A 24 42.56 -25.83 -25.27
N ARG A 25 41.40 -26.22 -24.72
CA ARG A 25 40.69 -25.42 -23.72
C ARG A 25 41.54 -25.18 -22.49
N GLN A 26 42.16 -26.22 -21.93
CA GLN A 26 43.06 -26.09 -20.78
C GLN A 26 44.22 -25.13 -21.07
N ALA A 27 44.87 -25.24 -22.24
CA ALA A 27 45.96 -24.34 -22.62
C ALA A 27 45.50 -22.88 -22.77
N LEU A 28 44.33 -22.65 -23.38
CA LEU A 28 43.76 -21.31 -23.51
C LEU A 28 43.30 -20.73 -22.17
N THR A 29 42.74 -21.57 -21.30
CA THR A 29 42.35 -21.20 -19.94
C THR A 29 43.56 -20.76 -19.14
N LEU A 30 44.64 -21.55 -19.11
CA LEU A 30 45.89 -21.17 -18.43
C LEU A 30 46.49 -19.88 -19.00
N TYR A 31 46.41 -19.71 -20.32
CA TYR A 31 46.87 -18.48 -20.98
C TYR A 31 46.05 -17.25 -20.56
N LEU A 32 44.72 -17.35 -20.52
CA LEU A 32 43.87 -16.25 -20.06
C LEU A 32 44.05 -15.96 -18.57
N GLN A 33 44.26 -17.00 -17.74
CA GLN A 33 44.57 -16.81 -16.32
C GLN A 33 45.86 -16.04 -16.09
N SER A 34 46.87 -16.21 -16.95
CA SER A 34 48.11 -15.44 -16.85
C SER A 34 47.92 -13.92 -17.07
N HIS A 35 46.80 -13.52 -17.68
CA HIS A 35 46.48 -12.13 -18.02
C HIS A 35 45.38 -11.53 -17.14
N ILE A 36 44.81 -12.30 -16.22
CA ILE A 36 43.70 -11.88 -15.36
C ILE A 36 44.16 -12.00 -13.91
N VAL A 37 44.17 -10.90 -13.16
CA VAL A 37 44.44 -10.94 -11.72
C VAL A 37 43.11 -11.22 -11.03
N SER A 38 42.93 -12.47 -10.60
CA SER A 38 41.82 -12.86 -9.72
C SER A 38 42.24 -12.59 -8.28
N ALA A 39 41.40 -11.87 -7.53
CA ALA A 39 41.67 -11.48 -6.15
C ALA A 39 41.80 -12.67 -5.19
N ASP A 40 41.33 -13.86 -5.59
CA ASP A 40 41.48 -15.09 -4.82
C ASP A 40 41.81 -16.27 -5.74
N ASN A 41 42.51 -17.26 -5.19
CA ASN A 41 43.00 -18.48 -5.84
C ASN A 41 41.88 -19.36 -6.43
N ALA A 42 41.15 -18.85 -7.43
CA ALA A 42 40.14 -19.60 -8.15
C ALA A 42 40.83 -20.57 -9.11
N SER A 43 40.59 -21.86 -8.89
CA SER A 43 41.19 -22.94 -9.68
C SER A 43 40.88 -22.80 -11.18
N ALA A 44 41.73 -23.40 -12.02
CA ALA A 44 41.60 -23.47 -13.48
C ALA A 44 40.22 -23.89 -14.01
N ASP A 45 39.39 -24.53 -13.18
CA ASP A 45 38.06 -24.99 -13.56
C ASP A 45 36.99 -23.88 -13.48
N SER A 46 37.22 -22.79 -12.74
CA SER A 46 36.24 -21.70 -12.57
C SER A 46 36.06 -20.84 -13.84
N LEU A 47 37.07 -20.82 -14.72
CA LEU A 47 37.01 -20.09 -15.99
C LEU A 47 36.02 -20.70 -17.00
N LEU A 48 35.75 -22.00 -16.89
CA LEU A 48 34.83 -22.71 -17.76
C LEU A 48 33.37 -22.67 -17.26
N ALA A 49 33.16 -22.22 -16.01
CA ALA A 49 31.86 -22.21 -15.33
C ALA A 49 31.27 -20.80 -15.12
N GLY A 50 31.85 -19.76 -15.76
CA GLY A 50 31.30 -18.40 -15.67
C GLY A 50 31.57 -17.69 -14.34
N GLY A 51 32.53 -18.16 -13.54
CA GLY A 51 32.86 -17.64 -12.21
C GLY A 51 33.76 -16.41 -12.19
N PHE A 52 33.64 -15.48 -13.15
CA PHE A 52 34.35 -14.19 -13.09
C PHE A 52 33.48 -13.15 -12.42
N ILE A 53 33.39 -13.22 -11.09
CA ILE A 53 32.61 -12.24 -10.33
C ILE A 53 33.48 -11.03 -9.96
N HIS A 54 34.81 -11.17 -9.78
CA HIS A 54 35.68 -10.07 -9.32
C HIS A 54 37.10 -10.07 -9.93
N ALA A 55 37.20 -10.17 -11.25
CA ALA A 55 38.50 -10.29 -11.91
C ALA A 55 38.93 -8.98 -12.59
N ASP A 56 40.09 -8.49 -12.19
CA ASP A 56 40.68 -7.26 -12.67
C ASP A 56 41.76 -7.58 -13.71
N VAL A 57 41.73 -6.90 -14.86
CA VAL A 57 42.73 -7.09 -15.92
C VAL A 57 43.73 -5.93 -15.87
N PRO A 58 44.95 -6.11 -15.33
CA PRO A 58 45.96 -5.08 -15.35
C PRO A 58 46.63 -5.01 -16.72
N LYS A 59 46.15 -4.09 -17.57
CA LYS A 59 46.73 -3.62 -18.84
C LYS A 59 47.07 -4.72 -19.87
N ILE A 60 46.29 -4.74 -20.95
CA ILE A 60 46.46 -5.65 -22.09
C ILE A 60 47.86 -5.47 -22.71
N PRO A 61 48.69 -6.53 -22.80
CA PRO A 61 50.00 -6.43 -23.45
C PRO A 61 49.84 -6.17 -24.96
N ALA A 62 50.61 -5.22 -25.49
CA ALA A 62 50.53 -4.77 -26.89
C ALA A 62 50.85 -5.84 -27.94
N ASN A 63 51.36 -7.00 -27.51
CA ASN A 63 51.74 -8.13 -28.37
C ASN A 63 50.55 -9.03 -28.77
N LEU A 64 49.35 -8.76 -28.24
CA LEU A 64 48.13 -9.48 -28.56
C LEU A 64 47.42 -8.84 -29.75
N THR A 65 47.22 -9.60 -30.83
CA THR A 65 46.52 -9.16 -32.04
C THR A 65 45.27 -10.02 -32.32
N GLY A 66 44.25 -9.39 -32.91
CA GLY A 66 42.98 -10.04 -33.30
C GLY A 66 41.99 -10.28 -32.15
N ALA A 67 41.15 -11.31 -32.30
CA ALA A 67 40.00 -11.61 -31.42
C ALA A 67 40.36 -11.78 -29.92
N ARG A 68 41.60 -12.14 -29.60
CA ARG A 68 42.08 -12.26 -28.21
C ARG A 68 42.19 -10.89 -27.53
N LYS A 69 42.60 -9.86 -28.26
CA LYS A 69 42.69 -8.49 -27.77
C LYS A 69 41.29 -7.90 -27.54
N GLU A 70 40.38 -8.14 -28.48
CA GLU A 70 38.98 -7.74 -28.38
C GLU A 70 38.28 -8.39 -27.19
N TYR A 71 38.54 -9.69 -26.95
CA TYR A 71 38.00 -10.38 -25.78
C TYR A 71 38.48 -9.79 -24.46
N LEU A 72 39.78 -9.47 -24.33
CA LEU A 72 40.30 -8.83 -23.12
C LEU A 72 39.79 -7.39 -22.95
N HIS A 73 39.58 -6.66 -24.05
CA HIS A 73 38.96 -5.34 -24.01
C HIS A 73 37.50 -5.42 -23.52
N ALA A 74 36.72 -6.34 -24.07
CA ALA A 74 35.34 -6.58 -23.65
C ALA A 74 35.27 -7.04 -22.19
N LEU A 75 36.23 -7.83 -21.71
CA LEU A 75 36.31 -8.24 -20.31
C LEU A 75 36.62 -7.03 -19.41
N GLN A 76 37.54 -6.15 -19.82
CA GLN A 76 37.85 -4.92 -19.10
C GLN A 76 36.64 -3.97 -19.03
N GLU A 77 35.93 -3.77 -20.15
CA GLU A 77 34.71 -2.96 -20.21
C GLU A 77 33.59 -3.55 -19.35
N ASN A 78 33.43 -4.88 -19.36
CA ASN A 78 32.44 -5.57 -18.51
C ASN A 78 32.78 -5.40 -17.02
N ALA A 79 34.06 -5.54 -16.65
CA ALA A 79 34.50 -5.30 -15.27
C ALA A 79 34.26 -3.84 -14.84
N ALA A 80 34.52 -2.86 -15.71
CA ALA A 80 34.22 -1.45 -15.45
C ALA A 80 32.71 -1.20 -15.29
N ALA A 81 31.88 -1.72 -16.20
CA ALA A 81 30.43 -1.58 -16.16
C ALA A 81 29.82 -2.22 -14.90
N LYS A 82 30.37 -3.34 -14.43
CA LYS A 82 29.94 -3.97 -13.18
C LYS A 82 30.28 -3.12 -11.96
N ARG A 83 31.48 -2.53 -11.89
CA ARG A 83 31.82 -1.60 -10.80
C ARG A 83 30.92 -0.38 -10.78
N GLU A 84 30.62 0.19 -11.94
CA GLU A 84 29.68 1.31 -12.04
C GLU A 84 28.27 0.91 -11.58
N TYR A 85 27.83 -0.29 -11.95
CA TYR A 85 26.56 -0.84 -11.48
C TYR A 85 26.56 -1.03 -9.95
N ASP A 86 27.61 -1.62 -9.38
CA ASP A 86 27.72 -1.87 -7.96
C ASP A 86 27.78 -0.54 -7.19
N ASP A 87 28.54 0.46 -7.67
CA ASP A 87 28.59 1.82 -7.11
C ASP A 87 27.22 2.52 -7.15
N LEU A 88 26.50 2.40 -8.27
CA LEU A 88 25.16 2.96 -8.41
C LEU A 88 24.16 2.23 -7.51
N SER A 89 24.26 0.91 -7.41
CA SER A 89 23.42 0.10 -6.53
C SER A 89 23.63 0.48 -5.07
N HIS A 90 24.89 0.70 -4.66
CA HIS A 90 25.24 1.12 -3.32
C HIS A 90 24.79 2.55 -3.03
N LYS A 91 24.90 3.48 -4.00
CA LYS A 91 24.35 4.85 -3.91
C LYS A 91 22.83 4.86 -3.80
N ILE A 92 22.14 3.96 -4.50
CA ILE A 92 20.68 3.80 -4.43
C ILE A 92 20.29 3.19 -3.08
N ALA A 93 21.03 2.18 -2.61
CA ALA A 93 20.79 1.53 -1.31
C ALA A 93 21.03 2.51 -0.15
N SER A 94 22.11 3.29 -0.18
CA SER A 94 22.41 4.30 0.84
C SER A 94 21.40 5.45 0.82
N ARG A 95 20.96 5.90 -0.36
CA ARG A 95 19.87 6.90 -0.48
C ARG A 95 18.53 6.36 0.04
N LYS A 96 18.24 5.08 -0.18
CA LYS A 96 17.06 4.40 0.38
C LYS A 96 17.14 4.23 1.90
N LEU A 97 18.31 4.00 2.47
CA LEU A 97 18.48 3.94 3.93
C LEU A 97 18.30 5.33 4.58
N VAL A 98 18.76 6.39 3.93
CA VAL A 98 18.62 7.77 4.42
C VAL A 98 17.19 8.31 4.22
N GLN A 99 16.44 7.82 3.22
CA GLN A 99 15.06 8.26 2.93
C GLN A 99 13.97 7.25 3.32
N GLY A 100 14.33 6.11 3.92
CA GLY A 100 13.42 5.00 4.20
C GLY A 100 13.30 4.68 5.69
N ARG A 101 12.45 5.42 6.41
CA ARG A 101 11.51 4.75 7.32
C ARG A 101 10.57 3.92 6.44
N PRO A 102 10.35 2.62 6.72
CA PRO A 102 9.87 1.70 5.68
C PRO A 102 8.37 1.87 5.45
N SER A 103 7.98 2.09 4.20
CA SER A 103 6.64 1.75 3.70
C SER A 103 6.77 1.08 2.35
N THR A 104 6.40 -0.19 2.36
CA THR A 104 6.30 -1.14 1.26
C THR A 104 5.34 -0.67 0.17
N ALA A 105 5.72 -0.97 -1.07
CA ALA A 105 4.92 -0.90 -2.29
C ALA A 105 4.78 -2.38 -2.76
N ILE A 106 3.67 -2.94 -3.27
CA ILE A 106 2.60 -2.43 -4.14
C ILE A 106 1.42 -3.44 -4.17
N ASN A 107 0.22 -2.89 -3.99
CA ASN A 107 -1.06 -3.05 -4.70
C ASN A 107 -1.61 -4.42 -5.13
N GLN A 108 -2.87 -4.67 -4.72
CA GLN A 108 -3.95 -4.99 -5.68
C GLN A 108 -5.26 -4.30 -5.27
N GLY A 109 -5.89 -3.61 -6.24
CA GLY A 109 -7.32 -3.33 -6.29
C GLY A 109 -7.82 -2.06 -5.58
N ASN A 110 -8.07 -0.99 -6.35
CA ASN A 110 -8.97 0.14 -6.09
C ASN A 110 -9.64 0.21 -4.70
N GLN A 111 -8.84 0.44 -3.67
CA GLN A 111 -9.26 1.22 -2.51
C GLN A 111 -8.47 2.50 -2.67
N VAL A 112 -9.12 3.56 -3.17
CA VAL A 112 -8.63 4.91 -2.88
C VAL A 112 -8.49 4.91 -1.37
N SER A 113 -7.26 5.01 -0.90
CA SER A 113 -6.98 4.79 0.51
C SER A 113 -7.90 5.73 1.31
N PRO A 114 -8.47 5.31 2.46
CA PRO A 114 -9.32 6.20 3.26
C PRO A 114 -8.60 7.51 3.63
N LEU A 115 -7.27 7.51 3.56
CA LEU A 115 -6.41 8.69 3.66
C LEU A 115 -6.48 9.58 2.42
N GLU A 116 -6.47 9.05 1.19
CA GLU A 116 -6.68 9.84 -0.02
C GLU A 116 -8.07 10.44 -0.10
N ASP A 117 -9.10 9.73 0.37
CA ASP A 117 -10.47 10.25 0.50
C ASP A 117 -10.56 11.33 1.61
N TYR A 118 -9.87 11.14 2.73
CA TYR A 118 -9.77 12.17 3.76
C TYR A 118 -9.01 13.41 3.28
N LEU A 119 -7.96 13.22 2.48
CA LEU A 119 -7.18 14.31 1.89
C LEU A 119 -7.96 15.04 0.79
N SER A 120 -8.77 14.34 -0.01
CA SER A 120 -9.68 14.96 -0.99
C SER A 120 -10.74 15.79 -0.27
N LEU A 121 -11.34 15.27 0.81
CA LEU A 121 -12.30 15.99 1.64
C LEU A 121 -11.67 17.22 2.31
N LEU A 122 -10.44 17.13 2.83
CA LEU A 122 -9.70 18.29 3.36
C LEU A 122 -9.45 19.36 2.28
N ARG A 123 -9.14 18.96 1.05
CA ARG A 123 -8.96 19.89 -0.07
C ARG A 123 -10.28 20.55 -0.45
N GLU A 124 -11.37 19.81 -0.43
CA GLU A 124 -12.72 20.33 -0.68
C GLU A 124 -13.17 21.29 0.41
N ASN A 125 -12.95 20.98 1.69
CA ASN A 125 -13.22 21.88 2.80
C ASN A 125 -12.42 23.17 2.69
N ARG A 126 -11.12 23.10 2.37
CA ARG A 126 -10.30 24.30 2.12
C ARG A 126 -10.80 25.13 0.94
N ARG A 127 -11.33 24.48 -0.11
CA ARG A 127 -11.94 25.19 -1.25
C ARG A 127 -13.26 25.84 -0.85
N TYR A 128 -14.07 25.16 -0.07
CA TYR A 128 -15.33 25.67 0.46
C TYR A 128 -15.10 26.87 1.39
N GLU A 129 -14.10 26.82 2.27
CA GLU A 129 -13.72 27.95 3.12
C GLU A 129 -13.26 29.16 2.29
N LYS A 130 -12.46 28.94 1.24
CA LYS A 130 -12.08 30.00 0.31
C LYS A 130 -13.29 30.60 -0.40
N LEU A 131 -14.20 29.77 -0.90
CA LEU A 131 -15.46 30.21 -1.51
C LEU A 131 -16.31 31.01 -0.51
N ARG A 132 -16.40 30.57 0.74
CA ARG A 132 -17.11 31.29 1.79
C ARG A 132 -16.49 32.65 2.10
N LEU A 133 -15.16 32.77 2.06
CA LEU A 133 -14.47 34.05 2.19
C LEU A 133 -14.76 34.97 1.00
N PHE A 134 -14.80 34.43 -0.22
CA PHE A 134 -15.21 35.19 -1.41
C PHE A 134 -16.67 35.61 -1.33
N ASP A 135 -17.58 34.73 -0.88
CA ASP A 135 -18.98 35.05 -0.70
C ASP A 135 -19.18 36.11 0.39
N SER A 136 -18.42 36.06 1.49
CA SER A 136 -18.46 37.13 2.49
C SER A 136 -17.87 38.44 1.97
N ALA A 137 -16.78 38.40 1.22
CA ALA A 137 -16.18 39.60 0.62
C ALA A 137 -17.07 40.20 -0.47
N LEU A 138 -17.75 39.38 -1.26
CA LEU A 138 -18.77 39.81 -2.23
C LEU A 138 -20.01 40.35 -1.53
N ALA A 139 -20.42 39.74 -0.41
CA ALA A 139 -21.52 40.27 0.40
C ALA A 139 -21.14 41.64 1.00
N ASP A 140 -19.89 41.83 1.43
CA ASP A 140 -19.41 43.10 1.97
C ASP A 140 -19.23 44.15 0.86
N LEU A 141 -18.70 43.79 -0.32
CA LEU A 141 -18.71 44.66 -1.50
C LEU A 141 -20.14 44.98 -1.99
N SER A 142 -21.10 44.08 -1.82
CA SER A 142 -22.49 44.33 -2.23
C SER A 142 -23.24 45.25 -1.26
N LYS A 143 -22.77 45.35 0.00
CA LYS A 143 -23.25 46.34 0.98
C LYS A 143 -22.67 47.73 0.70
N GLU A 144 -21.53 47.80 0.01
CA GLU A 144 -20.93 49.02 -0.50
C GLU A 144 -21.32 49.25 -1.98
N ALA A 145 -22.42 49.96 -2.25
CA ALA A 145 -22.80 50.36 -3.60
C ALA A 145 -22.82 51.90 -3.75
N PRO A 146 -22.66 52.44 -4.97
CA PRO A 146 -21.51 52.30 -5.87
C PRO A 146 -20.88 53.69 -6.13
N ALA A 147 -19.54 53.78 -6.18
CA ALA A 147 -18.89 54.98 -6.68
C ALA A 147 -18.59 54.81 -8.18
N ASP A 148 -19.10 55.75 -8.98
CA ASP A 148 -18.92 55.85 -10.42
C ASP A 148 -17.44 55.78 -10.82
N ILE A 149 -17.10 54.77 -11.63
CA ILE A 149 -15.86 54.76 -12.42
C ILE A 149 -16.23 54.39 -13.86
N PRO A 150 -15.90 55.24 -14.84
CA PRO A 150 -16.23 54.98 -16.24
C PRO A 150 -15.11 54.25 -16.99
N VAL A 151 -15.51 53.53 -18.07
CA VAL A 151 -14.72 53.11 -19.27
C VAL A 151 -13.95 51.76 -19.16
N PRO A 152 -13.74 50.95 -20.26
CA PRO A 152 -14.50 50.69 -21.50
C PRO A 152 -14.75 49.18 -21.83
N GLU A 153 -15.75 48.94 -22.68
CA GLU A 153 -15.80 47.94 -23.77
C GLU A 153 -15.29 46.50 -23.54
N GLN A 154 -15.82 45.79 -22.52
CA GLN A 154 -15.89 44.31 -22.55
C GLN A 154 -17.28 43.77 -22.14
N ASP A 155 -18.28 44.64 -22.05
CA ASP A 155 -19.60 44.36 -21.47
C ASP A 155 -20.59 43.65 -22.40
N ALA A 156 -20.22 43.34 -23.64
CA ALA A 156 -21.14 42.65 -24.55
C ALA A 156 -21.44 41.19 -24.12
N LEU A 157 -20.50 40.51 -23.46
CA LEU A 157 -20.66 39.12 -23.03
C LEU A 157 -21.09 38.98 -21.57
N LEU A 158 -20.66 39.89 -20.69
CA LEU A 158 -21.05 39.91 -19.27
C LEU A 158 -22.44 40.53 -19.04
N GLY A 159 -22.85 41.48 -19.88
CA GLY A 159 -24.18 42.10 -19.83
C GLY A 159 -25.35 41.17 -20.21
N GLN A 160 -25.07 39.98 -20.75
CA GLN A 160 -26.08 38.97 -21.07
C GLN A 160 -26.34 38.01 -19.91
N TRP A 161 -25.38 37.84 -18.99
CA TRP A 161 -25.56 37.06 -17.77
C TRP A 161 -26.15 37.89 -16.64
N ARG A 162 -25.77 39.18 -16.53
CA ARG A 162 -26.25 40.08 -15.47
C ARG A 162 -27.71 40.51 -15.64
N ARG A 163 -28.27 40.42 -16.85
CA ARG A 163 -29.69 40.71 -17.12
C ARG A 163 -30.65 39.59 -16.69
N ASN A 164 -30.15 38.39 -16.42
CA ASN A 164 -31.00 37.23 -16.10
C ASN A 164 -31.20 37.02 -14.59
N ALA A 165 -30.55 37.83 -13.75
CA ALA A 165 -30.66 37.75 -12.29
C ALA A 165 -31.62 38.78 -11.67
N SER A 166 -32.18 39.68 -12.48
CA SER A 166 -33.10 40.73 -12.02
C SER A 166 -34.31 40.83 -12.95
N ALA A 167 -35.12 39.77 -13.01
CA ALA A 167 -36.48 39.85 -13.54
C ALA A 167 -37.41 39.06 -12.62
N ARG A 168 -38.30 39.82 -11.97
CA ARG A 168 -39.34 39.37 -11.07
C ARG A 168 -40.44 38.71 -11.90
N GLU A 169 -40.68 37.44 -11.62
CA GLU A 169 -41.92 36.67 -11.83
C GLU A 169 -42.70 36.85 -13.15
N SER A 170 -42.60 35.86 -14.04
CA SER A 170 -43.76 35.38 -14.82
C SER A 170 -43.59 33.89 -15.14
N ALA A 171 -44.67 33.11 -15.00
CA ALA A 171 -44.67 31.65 -15.27
C ALA A 171 -44.35 31.32 -16.74
N GLU A 172 -44.41 32.30 -17.64
CA GLU A 172 -44.01 32.20 -19.04
C GLU A 172 -42.48 32.09 -19.21
N ASP A 173 -41.70 32.62 -18.26
CA ASP A 173 -40.24 32.63 -18.32
C ASP A 173 -39.62 31.26 -18.00
N VAL A 174 -40.33 30.42 -17.23
CA VAL A 174 -39.91 29.03 -16.96
C VAL A 174 -40.11 28.16 -18.19
N GLN A 175 -41.22 28.33 -18.92
CA GLN A 175 -41.47 27.63 -20.18
C GLN A 175 -40.46 28.06 -21.25
N ASP A 176 -40.08 29.33 -21.26
CA ASP A 176 -39.02 29.85 -22.13
C ASP A 176 -37.63 29.35 -21.72
N LEU A 177 -37.34 29.21 -20.43
CA LEU A 177 -36.11 28.56 -19.96
C LEU A 177 -36.07 27.08 -20.36
N ILE A 178 -37.18 26.37 -20.21
CA ILE A 178 -37.30 24.95 -20.58
C ILE A 178 -37.12 24.81 -22.09
N SER A 179 -37.78 25.62 -22.90
CA SER A 179 -37.62 25.56 -24.37
C SER A 179 -36.20 25.97 -24.82
N LYS A 180 -35.54 26.89 -24.12
CA LYS A 180 -34.11 27.20 -24.33
C LYS A 180 -33.24 26.00 -23.94
N LEU A 181 -33.52 25.35 -22.81
CA LEU A 181 -32.78 24.18 -22.34
C LEU A 181 -32.97 23.00 -23.30
N GLU A 182 -34.19 22.71 -23.73
CA GLU A 182 -34.52 21.72 -24.77
C GLU A 182 -33.78 22.01 -26.07
N ARG A 183 -33.76 23.26 -26.55
CA ARG A 183 -32.98 23.64 -27.75
C ARG A 183 -31.48 23.44 -27.54
N THR A 184 -30.94 23.77 -26.36
CA THR A 184 -29.51 23.56 -26.07
C THR A 184 -29.17 22.08 -25.95
N VAL A 185 -30.05 21.27 -25.35
CA VAL A 185 -29.89 19.81 -25.23
C VAL A 185 -29.98 19.16 -26.60
N LEU A 186 -30.92 19.57 -27.45
CA LEU A 186 -31.02 19.09 -28.83
C LEU A 186 -29.77 19.44 -29.65
N ARG A 187 -29.28 20.69 -29.55
CA ARG A 187 -28.01 21.09 -30.19
C ARG A 187 -26.80 20.32 -29.65
N ALA A 188 -26.75 20.07 -28.34
CA ALA A 188 -25.70 19.26 -27.73
C ALA A 188 -25.77 17.80 -28.18
N LYS A 189 -26.97 17.23 -28.29
CA LYS A 189 -27.18 15.88 -28.83
C LYS A 189 -26.76 15.77 -30.29
N GLU A 190 -27.10 16.77 -31.10
CA GLU A 190 -26.71 16.81 -32.52
C GLU A 190 -25.19 17.00 -32.68
N ASN A 191 -24.55 17.84 -31.85
CA ASN A 191 -23.10 17.97 -31.79
C ASN A 191 -22.45 16.64 -31.40
N LEU A 192 -22.96 15.96 -30.38
CA LEU A 192 -22.47 14.67 -29.91
C LEU A 192 -22.63 13.61 -31.01
N ALA A 193 -23.76 13.56 -31.70
CA ALA A 193 -23.96 12.63 -32.82
C ALA A 193 -22.99 12.92 -33.98
N ARG A 194 -22.72 14.20 -34.28
CA ARG A 194 -21.71 14.60 -35.27
C ARG A 194 -20.30 14.17 -34.85
N GLU A 195 -19.93 14.39 -33.59
CA GLU A 195 -18.63 13.96 -33.05
C GLU A 195 -18.47 12.44 -33.03
N GLN A 196 -19.53 11.70 -32.66
CA GLN A 196 -19.53 10.24 -32.72
C GLN A 196 -19.37 9.74 -34.15
N HIS A 197 -20.10 10.31 -35.11
CA HIS A 197 -19.95 9.96 -36.52
C HIS A 197 -18.53 10.27 -37.03
N LEU A 198 -17.95 11.42 -36.68
CA LEU A 198 -16.56 11.74 -37.02
C LEU A 198 -15.57 10.78 -36.36
N LEU A 199 -15.81 10.35 -35.11
CA LEU A 199 -14.97 9.36 -34.45
C LEU A 199 -15.08 7.98 -35.11
N GLU A 200 -16.28 7.57 -35.53
CA GLU A 200 -16.49 6.33 -36.27
C GLU A 200 -15.84 6.38 -37.65
N GLU A 201 -15.94 7.49 -38.37
CA GLU A 201 -15.21 7.72 -39.61
C GLU A 201 -13.69 7.67 -39.40
N LEU A 202 -13.16 8.26 -38.33
CA LEU A 202 -11.73 8.22 -38.02
C LEU A 202 -11.29 6.80 -37.65
N LYS A 203 -12.10 6.05 -36.90
CA LYS A 203 -11.85 4.64 -36.58
C LYS A 203 -11.90 3.77 -37.83
N ALA A 204 -12.87 3.98 -38.72
CA ALA A 204 -12.96 3.26 -39.99
C ALA A 204 -11.79 3.61 -40.91
N ARG A 205 -11.34 4.88 -40.94
CA ARG A 205 -10.12 5.30 -41.65
C ARG A 205 -8.86 4.67 -41.04
N GLN A 206 -8.78 4.55 -39.71
CA GLN A 206 -7.66 3.85 -39.05
C GLN A 206 -7.66 2.34 -39.31
N GLN A 207 -8.84 1.72 -39.43
CA GLN A 207 -8.99 0.27 -39.71
C GLN A 207 -8.78 -0.08 -41.18
N SER A 208 -9.08 0.82 -42.11
CA SER A 208 -8.88 0.66 -43.56
C SER A 208 -7.46 0.98 -44.04
N VAL A 209 -6.63 1.59 -43.19
CA VAL A 209 -5.19 1.69 -43.42
C VAL A 209 -4.55 0.36 -42.99
N PRO A 210 -3.98 -0.45 -43.91
CA PRO A 210 -3.29 -1.68 -43.51
C PRO A 210 -2.18 -1.35 -42.51
N PRO A 211 -1.86 -2.24 -41.55
CA PRO A 211 -0.86 -1.99 -40.52
C PRO A 211 0.51 -1.83 -41.15
N ARG A 212 0.81 -0.62 -41.59
CA ARG A 212 2.13 -0.22 -42.03
C ARG A 212 2.96 -0.16 -40.75
N PRO A 213 4.11 -0.85 -40.65
CA PRO A 213 4.98 -0.85 -39.47
C PRO A 213 5.70 0.50 -39.38
N VAL A 214 4.95 1.57 -39.20
CA VAL A 214 5.48 2.91 -38.97
C VAL A 214 5.34 3.21 -37.49
N PHE A 215 6.43 2.84 -36.82
CA PHE A 215 7.04 3.52 -35.70
C PHE A 215 6.58 3.14 -34.27
N SER A 216 6.96 1.94 -33.83
CA SER A 216 7.28 1.71 -32.41
C SER A 216 8.21 2.79 -31.88
N ALA A 217 9.23 3.18 -32.66
CA ALA A 217 10.19 4.24 -32.31
C ALA A 217 9.57 5.64 -32.13
N ARG A 218 8.52 6.00 -32.89
CA ARG A 218 7.84 7.32 -32.77
C ARG A 218 6.83 7.29 -31.64
N ARG A 219 6.23 6.13 -31.36
CA ARG A 219 5.42 5.90 -30.16
C ARG A 219 6.28 5.94 -28.91
N GLU A 220 7.45 5.30 -28.94
CA GLU A 220 8.46 5.38 -27.88
C GLU A 220 8.95 6.81 -27.72
N ALA A 221 9.27 7.53 -28.79
CA ALA A 221 9.65 8.94 -28.71
C ALA A 221 8.53 9.83 -28.17
N ALA A 222 7.27 9.57 -28.52
CA ALA A 222 6.12 10.30 -27.99
C ALA A 222 5.90 9.99 -26.50
N LEU A 223 6.01 8.73 -26.09
CA LEU A 223 5.92 8.31 -24.68
C LEU A 223 7.08 8.85 -23.86
N GLN A 224 8.29 8.86 -24.42
CA GLN A 224 9.43 9.52 -23.81
C GLN A 224 9.13 11.01 -23.67
N ARG A 225 8.63 11.69 -24.70
CA ARG A 225 8.29 13.13 -24.58
C ARG A 225 7.24 13.39 -23.50
N VAL A 226 6.17 12.59 -23.43
CA VAL A 226 5.16 12.67 -22.37
C VAL A 226 5.77 12.44 -20.98
N ARG A 227 6.71 11.49 -20.87
CA ARG A 227 7.45 11.26 -19.64
C ARG A 227 8.30 12.47 -19.26
N HIS A 228 9.03 13.08 -20.20
CA HIS A 228 9.84 14.27 -19.93
C HIS A 228 8.95 15.46 -19.52
N GLU A 229 7.81 15.68 -20.16
CA GLU A 229 6.84 16.72 -19.79
C GLU A 229 6.24 16.49 -18.40
N LEU A 230 5.94 15.23 -18.03
CA LEU A 230 5.47 14.88 -16.68
C LEU A 230 6.56 15.08 -15.62
N VAL A 231 7.80 14.70 -15.93
CA VAL A 231 8.94 14.92 -15.04
C VAL A 231 9.18 16.41 -14.85
N GLN A 232 9.19 17.19 -15.93
CA GLN A 232 9.30 18.64 -15.87
C GLN A 232 8.14 19.26 -15.09
N TRP A 233 6.90 18.82 -15.30
CA TRP A 233 5.76 19.32 -14.55
C TRP A 233 5.87 18.98 -13.05
N VAL A 234 6.32 17.77 -12.70
CA VAL A 234 6.57 17.40 -11.30
C VAL A 234 7.71 18.23 -10.72
N GLU A 235 8.79 18.44 -11.46
CA GLU A 235 9.91 19.28 -11.06
C GLU A 235 9.49 20.74 -10.87
N GLU A 236 8.66 21.30 -11.77
CA GLU A 236 8.08 22.63 -11.64
C GLU A 236 7.14 22.72 -10.43
N LYS A 237 6.34 21.68 -10.18
CA LYS A 237 5.47 21.61 -8.99
C LYS A 237 6.25 21.44 -7.69
N LEU A 238 7.39 20.76 -7.73
CA LEU A 238 8.28 20.61 -6.57
C LEU A 238 9.12 21.88 -6.35
N ALA A 239 9.56 22.56 -7.41
CA ALA A 239 10.29 23.82 -7.34
C ALA A 239 9.38 24.98 -6.88
N THR A 240 8.11 24.97 -7.28
CA THR A 240 7.09 25.88 -6.73
C THR A 240 6.60 25.47 -5.34
N ALA A 241 6.93 24.26 -4.89
CA ALA A 241 6.73 23.78 -3.52
C ALA A 241 8.05 23.81 -2.72
N ASN A 242 8.93 24.77 -3.02
CA ASN A 242 10.08 25.06 -2.16
C ASN A 242 9.57 25.41 -0.74
N PRO A 243 10.18 24.86 0.32
CA PRO A 243 9.77 25.09 1.70
C PRO A 243 10.09 26.50 2.24
N GLU A 244 10.68 27.38 1.44
CA GLU A 244 11.16 28.70 1.89
C GLU A 244 10.13 29.83 1.82
N ASP A 245 8.94 29.60 1.25
CA ASP A 245 7.80 30.54 1.31
C ASP A 245 6.69 30.08 2.28
N VAL A 246 7.05 29.26 3.27
CA VAL A 246 6.24 29.10 4.48
C VAL A 246 6.81 30.06 5.52
N PRO A 247 6.10 31.12 5.95
CA PRO A 247 6.58 31.95 7.05
C PRO A 247 6.80 31.04 8.26
N ALA A 248 8.02 31.12 8.81
CA ALA A 248 8.46 30.39 9.98
C ALA A 248 7.39 30.41 11.08
N PHE A 249 6.68 29.28 11.23
CA PHE A 249 6.07 28.95 12.50
C PHE A 249 7.10 28.14 13.25
N ASP A 250 7.73 28.80 14.22
CA ASP A 250 8.32 28.15 15.37
C ASP A 250 7.40 27.00 15.79
N VAL A 251 7.94 25.78 15.85
CA VAL A 251 7.31 24.67 16.53
C VAL A 251 7.59 24.90 18.02
N PRO A 252 6.60 25.32 18.84
CA PRO A 252 6.75 25.25 20.26
C PRO A 252 6.60 23.78 20.64
N SER A 253 7.46 23.32 21.54
CA SER A 253 7.29 22.08 22.27
C SER A 253 5.82 21.88 22.68
N GLU A 254 5.23 20.78 22.22
CA GLU A 254 3.88 20.30 22.55
C GLU A 254 3.57 20.45 24.06
N PRO A 255 2.47 21.14 24.42
CA PRO A 255 1.84 21.04 25.73
C PRO A 255 0.73 19.98 25.68
N GLU A 256 1.05 18.72 25.98
CA GLU A 256 0.04 17.62 26.06
C GLU A 256 -1.07 17.85 27.11
N SER A 257 -0.99 18.94 27.89
CA SER A 257 -1.97 19.32 28.91
C SER A 257 -3.18 20.11 28.38
N THR A 258 -3.07 20.92 27.32
CA THR A 258 -4.18 21.82 26.94
C THR A 258 -5.23 21.11 26.10
N ASP A 259 -4.81 20.27 25.15
CA ASP A 259 -5.73 19.57 24.25
C ASP A 259 -6.51 18.47 24.96
N SER A 260 -5.89 17.80 25.92
CA SER A 260 -6.59 16.84 26.79
C SER A 260 -7.63 17.54 27.68
N LEU A 261 -7.31 18.71 28.24
CA LEU A 261 -8.25 19.53 29.00
C LEU A 261 -9.43 20.02 28.14
N HIS A 262 -9.16 20.54 26.94
CA HIS A 262 -10.23 20.98 26.02
C HIS A 262 -11.15 19.84 25.57
N VAL A 263 -10.60 18.63 25.39
CA VAL A 263 -11.43 17.44 25.11
C VAL A 263 -12.29 17.07 26.32
N THR A 264 -11.78 17.19 27.55
CA THR A 264 -12.57 16.94 28.76
C THR A 264 -13.64 18.00 29.02
N GLU A 265 -13.33 19.27 28.80
CA GLU A 265 -14.28 20.40 28.87
C GLU A 265 -15.40 20.22 27.84
N ARG A 266 -15.06 19.85 26.59
CA ARG A 266 -16.06 19.61 25.54
C ARG A 266 -16.94 18.40 25.86
N LYS A 267 -16.39 17.35 26.46
CA LYS A 267 -17.17 16.21 26.97
C LYS A 267 -18.10 16.62 28.12
N ALA A 268 -17.66 17.51 29.02
CA ALA A 268 -18.50 18.04 30.08
C ALA A 268 -19.65 18.89 29.53
N LEU A 269 -19.39 19.78 28.58
CA LEU A 269 -20.41 20.59 27.91
C LEU A 269 -21.45 19.73 27.19
N ILE A 270 -21.04 18.67 26.50
CA ILE A 270 -21.97 17.74 25.84
C ILE A 270 -22.85 17.02 26.87
N ARG A 271 -22.29 16.62 28.01
CA ARG A 271 -23.07 15.99 29.10
C ARG A 271 -24.10 16.94 29.68
N GLU A 272 -23.72 18.20 29.93
CA GLU A 272 -24.64 19.22 30.42
C GLU A 272 -25.78 19.51 29.42
N GLN A 273 -25.44 19.62 28.13
CA GLN A 273 -26.44 19.79 27.07
C GLN A 273 -27.38 18.58 26.99
N TYR A 274 -26.86 17.36 27.15
CA TYR A 274 -27.67 16.15 27.15
C TYR A 274 -28.60 16.06 28.36
N VAL A 275 -28.15 16.48 29.55
CA VAL A 275 -28.99 16.56 30.75
C VAL A 275 -30.12 17.57 30.56
N LYS A 276 -29.81 18.77 30.02
CA LYS A 276 -30.83 19.78 29.69
C LYS A 276 -31.85 19.24 28.69
N TYR A 277 -31.38 18.59 27.63
CA TYR A 277 -32.24 17.94 26.63
C TYR A 277 -33.17 16.88 27.26
N VAL A 278 -32.65 16.04 28.15
CA VAL A 278 -33.45 15.00 28.84
C VAL A 278 -34.49 15.64 29.76
N GLN A 279 -34.15 16.72 30.46
CA GLN A 279 -35.07 17.46 31.32
C GLN A 279 -36.18 18.14 30.53
N GLU A 280 -35.86 18.81 29.42
CA GLU A 280 -36.87 19.40 28.53
C GLU A 280 -37.78 18.34 27.91
N ARG A 281 -37.21 17.18 27.57
CA ARG A 281 -38.00 16.06 27.06
C ARG A 281 -38.90 15.46 28.14
N SER A 282 -38.44 15.34 29.38
CA SER A 282 -39.29 14.88 30.48
C SER A 282 -40.38 15.87 30.80
N THR A 283 -40.10 17.19 30.82
CA THR A 283 -41.15 18.20 31.06
C THR A 283 -42.18 18.25 29.94
N LEU A 284 -41.77 18.04 28.68
CA LEU A 284 -42.70 17.87 27.57
C LEU A 284 -43.55 16.61 27.71
N LEU A 285 -42.95 15.48 28.11
CA LEU A 285 -43.69 14.25 28.37
C LEU A 285 -44.64 14.40 29.56
N ASP A 286 -44.24 15.12 30.60
CA ASP A 286 -45.09 15.42 31.75
C ASP A 286 -46.24 16.33 31.34
N ALA A 287 -46.00 17.38 30.55
CA ALA A 287 -47.04 18.24 30.01
C ALA A 287 -48.02 17.47 29.10
N LEU A 288 -47.51 16.58 28.25
CA LEU A 288 -48.35 15.67 27.45
C LEU A 288 -49.10 14.66 28.33
N SER A 289 -48.51 14.19 29.43
CA SER A 289 -49.17 13.31 30.40
C SER A 289 -50.33 14.04 31.10
N LEU A 290 -50.15 15.31 31.45
CA LEU A 290 -51.20 16.15 32.06
C LEU A 290 -52.32 16.45 31.06
N LEU A 291 -52.00 16.63 29.77
CA LEU A 291 -52.99 16.84 28.71
C LEU A 291 -53.70 15.53 28.28
N SER A 292 -53.08 14.38 28.49
CA SER A 292 -53.63 13.05 28.16
C SER A 292 -54.32 12.36 29.34
N GLN A 293 -54.32 12.97 30.54
CA GLN A 293 -55.18 12.53 31.63
C GLN A 293 -56.64 12.79 31.25
N PRO A 294 -57.48 11.74 31.15
CA PRO A 294 -58.90 11.92 30.90
C PRO A 294 -59.48 12.68 32.10
N THR A 295 -60.10 13.83 31.83
CA THR A 295 -60.87 14.57 32.83
C THR A 295 -61.87 13.61 33.45
N LYS A 296 -61.67 13.28 34.73
CA LYS A 296 -62.68 12.59 35.54
C LYS A 296 -63.86 13.54 35.66
N SER A 297 -64.75 13.43 34.69
CA SER A 297 -66.13 13.87 34.75
C SER A 297 -66.73 13.32 36.03
N VAL A 298 -66.91 14.20 37.01
CA VAL A 298 -67.75 13.94 38.18
C VAL A 298 -69.18 13.87 37.65
N ALA A 299 -69.75 12.68 37.71
CA ALA A 299 -71.14 12.43 37.36
C ALA A 299 -72.08 13.26 38.27
N PRO A 300 -73.20 13.78 37.74
CA PRO A 300 -74.14 14.60 38.49
C PRO A 300 -75.09 13.72 39.32
N ALA A 301 -75.35 14.13 40.55
CA ALA A 301 -76.52 13.69 41.31
C ALA A 301 -77.70 14.64 41.03
N PRO A 302 -78.95 14.15 40.97
CA PRO A 302 -80.10 14.96 40.60
C PRO A 302 -80.60 15.74 41.81
N GLU A 303 -81.07 16.98 41.61
CA GLU A 303 -82.40 17.46 42.03
C GLU A 303 -82.55 18.99 41.90
N GLN A 304 -83.61 19.34 41.17
CA GLN A 304 -84.56 20.44 41.39
C GLN A 304 -84.14 21.92 41.27
N ALA A 305 -84.72 22.53 40.22
CA ALA A 305 -85.41 23.82 40.17
C ALA A 305 -84.73 25.06 40.80
N THR A 306 -84.42 26.05 39.96
CA THR A 306 -85.22 27.28 39.83
C THR A 306 -84.61 28.28 38.84
N THR A 307 -85.44 28.69 37.88
CA THR A 307 -85.59 30.04 37.32
C THR A 307 -84.38 30.95 37.05
N LYS A 308 -84.34 31.44 35.79
CA LYS A 308 -84.02 32.82 35.30
C LYS A 308 -82.74 33.00 34.47
N LYS A 309 -83.02 33.25 33.18
CA LYS A 309 -82.54 34.32 32.30
C LYS A 309 -81.09 34.24 31.75
N PRO A 310 -80.89 34.40 30.43
CA PRO A 310 -79.57 34.35 29.80
C PRO A 310 -78.80 35.66 29.99
N PRO A 311 -77.46 35.61 30.00
CA PRO A 311 -76.74 36.47 29.05
C PRO A 311 -75.51 35.81 28.40
N ASP A 312 -75.42 36.06 27.09
CA ASP A 312 -74.29 36.18 26.17
C ASP A 312 -73.14 35.15 26.07
N PRO A 313 -72.84 34.69 24.83
CA PRO A 313 -71.63 33.96 24.51
C PRO A 313 -70.46 34.94 24.38
N ARG A 314 -69.51 34.89 25.32
CA ARG A 314 -68.22 35.56 25.17
C ARG A 314 -67.08 34.57 25.30
N THR A 315 -66.44 34.38 24.15
CA THR A 315 -65.01 34.10 23.98
C THR A 315 -64.48 32.81 24.58
N THR A 316 -64.84 31.68 23.96
CA THR A 316 -63.84 30.61 23.81
C THR A 316 -62.80 31.10 22.81
N PRO A 317 -61.49 31.20 23.15
CA PRO A 317 -60.48 31.30 22.11
C PRO A 317 -60.57 30.00 21.31
N SER A 318 -61.08 30.06 20.08
CA SER A 318 -60.86 28.98 19.14
C SER A 318 -59.37 28.98 18.86
N TRP A 319 -58.64 28.11 19.56
CA TRP A 319 -57.29 27.74 19.14
C TRP A 319 -57.48 27.11 17.77
N ASN A 320 -57.32 27.92 16.72
CA ASN A 320 -57.28 27.46 15.35
C ASN A 320 -56.11 26.49 15.27
N SER A 321 -56.41 25.20 15.43
CA SER A 321 -55.45 24.11 15.42
C SER A 321 -54.59 24.17 14.15
N VAL A 322 -55.13 24.76 13.07
CA VAL A 322 -54.49 25.01 11.78
C VAL A 322 -53.28 25.96 11.86
N ASP A 323 -53.26 26.96 12.75
CA ASP A 323 -52.19 27.97 12.80
C ASP A 323 -50.93 27.50 13.57
N LEU A 324 -51.05 26.51 14.46
CA LEU A 324 -49.87 25.87 15.09
C LEU A 324 -49.19 24.84 14.19
N PHE A 325 -49.92 24.26 13.23
CA PHE A 325 -49.35 23.27 12.32
C PHE A 325 -48.46 23.89 11.26
N GLY A 326 -48.67 25.16 10.87
CA GLY A 326 -47.83 25.88 9.91
C GLY A 326 -46.33 25.88 10.27
N PRO A 327 -45.93 26.47 11.41
CA PRO A 327 -44.53 26.51 11.82
C PRO A 327 -43.97 25.13 12.19
N ALA A 328 -44.82 24.21 12.69
CA ALA A 328 -44.40 22.83 12.95
C ALA A 328 -44.11 22.07 11.66
N LEU A 329 -44.91 22.26 10.61
CA LEU A 329 -44.68 21.70 9.27
C LEU A 329 -43.41 22.28 8.64
N GLU A 330 -43.13 23.57 8.80
CA GLU A 330 -41.89 24.19 8.32
C GLU A 330 -40.62 23.58 8.94
N LEU A 331 -40.70 23.08 10.18
CA LEU A 331 -39.58 22.41 10.85
C LEU A 331 -39.55 20.88 10.61
N LEU A 332 -40.72 20.23 10.51
CA LEU A 332 -40.83 18.78 10.31
C LEU A 332 -40.55 18.37 8.86
N LEU A 333 -40.91 19.19 7.87
CA LEU A 333 -40.67 18.89 6.46
C LEU A 333 -39.17 18.73 6.13
N PRO A 334 -38.26 19.68 6.49
CA PRO A 334 -36.84 19.50 6.26
C PRO A 334 -36.26 18.36 7.11
N GLY A 335 -36.75 18.14 8.33
CA GLY A 335 -36.37 16.99 9.16
C GLY A 335 -36.69 15.65 8.48
N SER A 336 -37.85 15.55 7.82
CA SER A 336 -38.24 14.37 7.05
C SER A 336 -37.37 14.17 5.80
N ALA A 337 -36.92 15.26 5.16
CA ALA A 337 -36.01 15.20 4.02
C ALA A 337 -34.62 14.69 4.44
N VAL A 338 -34.10 15.16 5.58
CA VAL A 338 -32.85 14.67 6.18
C VAL A 338 -32.97 13.21 6.61
N GLN A 339 -34.10 12.80 7.20
CA GLN A 339 -34.31 11.41 7.56
C GLN A 339 -34.34 10.49 6.33
N LYS A 340 -34.96 10.93 5.23
CA LYS A 340 -34.98 10.19 3.96
C LYS A 340 -33.58 10.10 3.35
N SER A 341 -32.81 11.20 3.34
CA SER A 341 -31.44 11.18 2.81
C SER A 341 -30.52 10.29 3.66
N LEU A 342 -30.63 10.33 4.99
CA LEU A 342 -29.89 9.45 5.89
C LEU A 342 -30.29 7.99 5.69
N ALA A 343 -31.59 7.69 5.55
CA ALA A 343 -32.05 6.33 5.26
C ALA A 343 -31.49 5.80 3.93
N LEU A 344 -31.43 6.64 2.89
CA LEU A 344 -30.81 6.30 1.60
C LEU A 344 -29.30 6.09 1.72
N GLN A 345 -28.60 6.95 2.48
CA GLN A 345 -27.18 6.77 2.75
C GLN A 345 -26.92 5.46 3.51
N ARG A 346 -27.74 5.16 4.51
CA ARG A 346 -27.64 3.92 5.30
C ARG A 346 -27.87 2.68 4.43
N SER A 347 -28.88 2.70 3.55
CA SER A 347 -29.13 1.57 2.65
C SER A 347 -28.03 1.42 1.60
N TYR A 348 -27.49 2.52 1.08
CA TYR A 348 -26.34 2.52 0.19
C TYR A 348 -25.09 1.94 0.85
N LEU A 349 -24.75 2.41 2.06
CA LEU A 349 -23.59 1.90 2.82
C LEU A 349 -23.77 0.44 3.22
N ALA A 350 -24.96 0.03 3.67
CA ALA A 350 -25.25 -1.36 3.96
C ALA A 350 -25.12 -2.24 2.70
N GLY A 351 -25.59 -1.74 1.55
CA GLY A 351 -25.42 -2.39 0.26
C GLY A 351 -23.94 -2.54 -0.12
N LEU A 352 -23.15 -1.48 0.02
CA LEU A 352 -21.71 -1.50 -0.26
C LEU A 352 -20.98 -2.48 0.67
N LEU A 353 -21.24 -2.43 1.98
CA LEU A 353 -20.65 -3.35 2.96
C LEU A 353 -21.02 -4.80 2.67
N SER A 354 -22.26 -5.08 2.24
CA SER A 354 -22.67 -6.44 1.89
C SER A 354 -21.94 -6.95 0.64
N LYS A 355 -21.71 -6.09 -0.36
CA LYS A 355 -20.93 -6.42 -1.56
C LYS A 355 -19.46 -6.67 -1.21
N GLU A 356 -18.87 -5.80 -0.40
CA GLU A 356 -17.48 -5.99 0.04
C GLU A 356 -17.32 -7.26 0.89
N LYS A 357 -18.26 -7.54 1.79
CA LYS A 357 -18.28 -8.80 2.56
C LYS A 357 -18.31 -10.03 1.64
N ALA A 358 -19.16 -10.02 0.60
CA ALA A 358 -19.23 -11.12 -0.37
C ALA A 358 -17.98 -11.23 -1.25
N ASN A 359 -17.39 -10.10 -1.65
CA ASN A 359 -16.13 -10.08 -2.40
C ASN A 359 -14.98 -10.65 -1.56
N LEU A 360 -14.91 -10.26 -0.28
CA LEU A 360 -13.91 -10.77 0.66
C LEU A 360 -14.12 -12.24 0.98
N SER A 361 -15.36 -12.71 1.11
CA SER A 361 -15.60 -14.14 1.34
C SER A 361 -15.17 -14.96 0.12
N GLN A 362 -15.50 -14.51 -1.09
CA GLN A 362 -15.06 -15.16 -2.32
C GLN A 362 -13.53 -15.16 -2.49
N SER A 363 -12.85 -14.06 -2.15
CA SER A 363 -11.39 -14.00 -2.24
C SER A 363 -10.71 -14.89 -1.20
N LEU A 364 -11.22 -14.92 0.02
CA LEU A 364 -10.75 -15.84 1.07
C LEU A 364 -11.01 -17.30 0.72
N ASP A 365 -12.16 -17.61 0.12
CA ASP A 365 -12.44 -18.95 -0.38
C ASP A 365 -11.44 -19.34 -1.47
N ARG A 366 -11.18 -18.47 -2.44
CA ARG A 366 -10.18 -18.74 -3.47
C ARG A 366 -8.78 -18.96 -2.87
N LEU A 367 -8.35 -18.07 -1.97
CA LEU A 367 -7.07 -18.22 -1.26
C LEU A 367 -7.03 -19.53 -0.48
N SER A 368 -8.15 -19.95 0.11
CA SER A 368 -8.21 -21.22 0.84
C SER A 368 -7.98 -22.43 -0.06
N HIS A 369 -8.51 -22.43 -1.29
CA HIS A 369 -8.28 -23.49 -2.27
C HIS A 369 -6.86 -23.47 -2.84
N GLU A 370 -6.24 -22.30 -2.93
CA GLU A 370 -4.84 -22.14 -3.35
C GLU A 370 -3.85 -22.46 -2.23
N SER A 371 -4.30 -22.48 -0.97
CA SER A 371 -3.46 -22.74 0.19
C SER A 371 -3.19 -24.23 0.40
N HIS A 372 -1.92 -24.58 0.59
CA HIS A 372 -1.52 -25.91 1.05
C HIS A 372 -1.56 -26.05 2.58
N LEU A 373 -1.58 -24.91 3.29
CA LEU A 373 -1.51 -24.84 4.74
C LEU A 373 -2.81 -25.25 5.44
N LEU A 374 -3.98 -24.91 4.88
CA LEU A 374 -5.27 -25.30 5.48
C LEU A 374 -5.57 -26.81 5.41
N PRO A 375 -5.28 -27.52 4.30
CA PRO A 375 -5.39 -28.99 4.26
C PRO A 375 -4.44 -29.71 5.21
N GLU A 376 -3.23 -29.16 5.42
CA GLU A 376 -2.22 -29.74 6.31
C GLU A 376 -2.59 -29.56 7.79
N TYR A 377 -3.19 -28.43 8.16
CA TYR A 377 -3.59 -28.12 9.54
C TYR A 377 -5.09 -27.80 9.67
N PRO A 378 -5.98 -28.79 9.51
CA PRO A 378 -7.42 -28.58 9.60
C PRO A 378 -7.88 -28.42 11.06
N ILE A 379 -8.78 -27.47 11.33
CA ILE A 379 -9.49 -27.42 12.61
C ILE A 379 -10.49 -28.60 12.66
N LEU A 380 -10.10 -29.67 13.36
CA LEU A 380 -10.91 -30.89 13.50
C LEU A 380 -12.31 -30.62 14.07
N ALA A 381 -12.43 -29.64 14.98
CA ALA A 381 -13.70 -29.22 15.59
C ALA A 381 -14.75 -28.71 14.59
N ARG A 382 -14.34 -28.38 13.36
CA ARG A 382 -15.18 -27.81 12.29
C ARG A 382 -15.44 -28.77 11.13
N GLN A 383 -14.80 -29.94 11.11
CA GLN A 383 -15.10 -30.92 10.08
C GLN A 383 -16.52 -31.48 10.29
N THR A 384 -17.25 -31.69 9.20
CA THR A 384 -18.63 -32.19 9.20
C THR A 384 -18.80 -33.51 9.96
N ARG A 385 -17.73 -34.30 10.05
CA ARG A 385 -17.66 -35.58 10.78
C ARG A 385 -17.62 -35.42 12.30
N PHE A 386 -17.13 -34.29 12.82
CA PHE A 386 -17.02 -34.02 14.26
C PHE A 386 -18.03 -32.97 14.77
N LYS A 387 -18.91 -32.49 13.88
CA LYS A 387 -19.97 -31.51 14.20
C LYS A 387 -20.91 -31.97 15.31
N HIS A 388 -21.04 -33.28 15.52
CA HIS A 388 -21.87 -33.87 16.57
C HIS A 388 -21.27 -33.75 17.99
N ILE A 389 -19.97 -33.46 18.11
CA ILE A 389 -19.26 -33.38 19.41
C ILE A 389 -19.14 -31.92 19.87
N THR A 390 -19.21 -30.95 18.95
CA THR A 390 -18.99 -29.51 19.21
C THR A 390 -20.25 -28.65 19.12
N ALA A 391 -21.41 -29.26 18.83
CA ALA A 391 -22.68 -28.55 18.66
C ALA A 391 -23.15 -27.78 19.91
N ASP A 392 -22.77 -28.22 21.12
CA ASP A 392 -23.17 -27.57 22.38
C ASP A 392 -22.50 -26.21 22.62
N ARG A 393 -21.56 -25.76 21.77
CA ARG A 393 -20.85 -24.48 21.94
C ARG A 393 -21.14 -23.44 20.85
N ALA A 394 -22.03 -23.76 19.89
CA ALA A 394 -22.27 -22.93 18.70
C ALA A 394 -23.63 -22.21 18.69
N ASP A 395 -24.31 -22.10 19.84
CA ASP A 395 -25.59 -21.36 19.96
C ASP A 395 -25.42 -19.85 20.29
N GLY A 396 -24.19 -19.34 20.26
CA GLY A 396 -23.91 -17.92 20.45
C GLY A 396 -23.51 -17.25 19.14
N GLU A 397 -24.50 -16.71 18.42
CA GLU A 397 -24.36 -15.90 17.20
C GLU A 397 -23.76 -16.65 15.99
N ARG A 398 -24.42 -16.57 14.83
CA ARG A 398 -23.81 -17.01 13.57
C ARG A 398 -22.59 -16.13 13.33
N ALA A 399 -21.43 -16.56 13.81
CA ALA A 399 -20.18 -15.87 13.58
C ALA A 399 -20.05 -15.64 12.08
N ASP A 400 -19.74 -14.41 11.71
CA ASP A 400 -19.59 -14.02 10.32
C ASP A 400 -18.63 -14.98 9.62
N GLU A 401 -19.03 -15.48 8.45
CA GLU A 401 -18.28 -16.49 7.68
C GLU A 401 -16.82 -16.07 7.49
N LEU A 402 -16.56 -14.77 7.27
CA LEU A 402 -15.22 -14.18 7.21
C LEU A 402 -14.39 -14.44 8.46
N VAL A 403 -14.98 -14.29 9.65
CA VAL A 403 -14.32 -14.53 10.93
C VAL A 403 -14.01 -16.02 11.09
N VAL A 404 -14.91 -16.89 10.62
CA VAL A 404 -14.68 -18.34 10.61
C VAL A 404 -13.49 -18.69 9.72
N HIS A 405 -13.41 -18.15 8.51
CA HIS A 405 -12.27 -18.37 7.61
C HIS A 405 -10.96 -17.81 8.18
N ALA A 406 -10.98 -16.58 8.70
CA ALA A 406 -9.80 -15.95 9.31
C ALA A 406 -9.27 -16.76 10.50
N GLN A 407 -10.15 -17.28 11.35
CA GLN A 407 -9.76 -18.15 12.47
C GLN A 407 -9.14 -19.47 12.02
N ALA A 408 -9.61 -20.04 10.90
CA ALA A 408 -9.01 -21.25 10.33
C ALA A 408 -7.57 -21.01 9.86
N TRP A 409 -7.34 -19.87 9.20
CA TRP A 409 -6.01 -19.45 8.78
C TRP A 409 -5.08 -19.14 9.95
N ALA A 410 -5.57 -18.43 10.97
CA ALA A 410 -4.79 -18.14 12.18
C ALA A 410 -4.35 -19.44 12.86
N PHE A 411 -5.28 -20.38 13.07
CA PHE A 411 -4.96 -21.67 13.66
C PHE A 411 -3.95 -22.47 12.83
N ALA A 412 -4.14 -22.54 11.51
CA ALA A 412 -3.25 -23.29 10.65
C ALA A 412 -1.85 -22.66 10.58
N ALA A 413 -1.75 -21.32 10.63
CA ALA A 413 -0.48 -20.62 10.66
C ALA A 413 0.26 -20.84 11.98
N ASP A 414 -0.45 -20.79 13.12
CA ASP A 414 0.12 -21.08 14.43
C ASP A 414 0.58 -22.55 14.52
N ALA A 415 -0.23 -23.48 14.01
CA ALA A 415 0.12 -24.90 13.97
C ALA A 415 1.34 -25.18 13.08
N ALA A 416 1.39 -24.58 11.89
CA ALA A 416 2.54 -24.68 11.00
C ALA A 416 3.81 -24.12 11.66
N ARG A 417 3.71 -22.96 12.32
CA ARG A 417 4.83 -22.35 13.05
C ARG A 417 5.33 -23.26 14.17
N SER A 418 4.44 -23.87 14.95
CA SER A 418 4.84 -24.81 16.01
C SER A 418 5.50 -26.06 15.44
N ASN A 419 4.96 -26.63 14.36
CA ASN A 419 5.55 -27.80 13.74
C ASN A 419 6.93 -27.51 13.11
N GLU A 420 7.08 -26.35 12.48
CA GLU A 420 8.38 -25.90 11.96
C GLU A 420 9.39 -25.67 13.08
N SER A 421 8.99 -25.08 14.22
CA SER A 421 9.88 -24.93 15.37
C SER A 421 10.30 -26.28 15.93
N ASP A 422 9.36 -27.21 16.10
CA ASP A 422 9.64 -28.56 16.62
C ASP A 422 10.55 -29.34 15.67
N TYR A 423 10.35 -29.20 14.36
CA TYR A 423 11.21 -29.81 13.35
C TYR A 423 12.64 -29.25 13.39
N VAL A 424 12.79 -27.93 13.53
CA VAL A 424 14.10 -27.28 13.65
C VAL A 424 14.79 -27.72 14.93
N GLU A 425 14.08 -27.76 16.06
CA GLU A 425 14.60 -28.24 17.34
C GLU A 425 15.09 -29.69 17.22
N GLN A 426 14.28 -30.59 16.65
CA GLN A 426 14.69 -31.97 16.41
C GLN A 426 15.93 -32.09 15.51
N LYS A 427 16.07 -31.23 14.50
CA LYS A 427 17.27 -31.21 13.64
C LYS A 427 18.50 -30.68 14.36
N ILE A 428 18.34 -29.71 15.25
CA ILE A 428 19.42 -29.20 16.10
C ILE A 428 19.88 -30.28 17.07
N GLU A 429 18.94 -30.95 17.76
CA GLU A 429 19.25 -32.07 18.66
C GLU A 429 19.97 -33.19 17.91
N HIS A 430 19.48 -33.57 16.73
CA HIS A 430 20.14 -34.58 15.91
C HIS A 430 21.55 -34.17 15.47
N GLY A 431 21.75 -32.90 15.11
CA GLY A 431 23.07 -32.36 14.78
C GLY A 431 24.01 -32.36 15.98
N GLN A 432 23.50 -32.04 17.17
CA GLN A 432 24.25 -32.08 18.42
C GLN A 432 24.65 -33.51 18.80
N ASP A 433 23.74 -34.47 18.67
CA ASP A 433 24.04 -35.89 18.89
C ASP A 433 25.10 -36.41 17.92
N GLN A 434 25.01 -36.05 16.63
CA GLN A 434 26.03 -36.39 15.64
C GLN A 434 27.38 -35.74 15.96
N SER A 435 27.39 -34.48 16.39
CA SER A 435 28.61 -33.77 16.80
C SER A 435 29.24 -34.43 18.04
N GLN A 436 28.45 -34.78 19.05
CA GLN A 436 28.92 -35.51 20.22
C GLN A 436 29.44 -36.90 19.84
N ALA A 437 28.76 -37.62 18.95
CA ALA A 437 29.23 -38.90 18.46
C ALA A 437 30.57 -38.78 17.73
N ALA A 438 30.73 -37.77 16.87
CA ALA A 438 31.99 -37.48 16.19
C ALA A 438 33.11 -37.07 17.17
N SER A 439 32.79 -36.28 18.20
CA SER A 439 33.74 -35.94 19.26
C SER A 439 34.20 -37.17 20.05
N ARG A 440 33.27 -38.06 20.41
CA ARG A 440 33.60 -39.33 21.09
C ARG A 440 34.44 -40.25 20.21
N THR A 441 34.16 -40.36 18.91
CA THR A 441 34.97 -41.19 18.01
C THR A 441 36.36 -40.59 17.82
N LEU A 442 36.50 -39.27 17.73
CA LEU A 442 37.80 -38.61 17.71
C LEU A 442 38.57 -38.87 19.01
N GLN A 443 37.93 -38.74 20.17
CA GLN A 443 38.54 -39.04 21.46
C GLN A 443 39.03 -40.50 21.52
N GLN A 444 38.22 -41.47 21.08
CA GLN A 444 38.64 -42.87 20.98
C GLN A 444 39.85 -43.06 20.05
N ILE A 445 39.93 -42.31 18.93
CA ILE A 445 41.09 -42.34 18.04
C ILE A 445 42.32 -41.77 18.75
N TYR A 446 42.19 -40.67 19.49
CA TYR A 446 43.27 -40.09 20.30
C TYR A 446 43.77 -41.08 21.37
N ASP A 447 42.85 -41.74 22.09
CA ASP A 447 43.16 -42.75 23.10
C ASP A 447 43.89 -43.96 22.46
N MET A 448 43.41 -44.47 21.31
CA MET A 448 44.07 -45.55 20.56
C MET A 448 45.46 -45.17 20.06
N LEU A 449 45.66 -43.91 19.68
CA LEU A 449 46.96 -43.40 19.28
C LEU A 449 47.88 -43.14 20.49
N ASN A 450 47.39 -43.37 21.71
CA ASN A 450 48.06 -43.12 22.99
C ASN A 450 48.62 -41.69 23.05
N GLN A 451 47.85 -40.74 22.50
CA GLN A 451 48.12 -39.30 22.54
C GLN A 451 47.48 -38.65 23.77
N ASP A 452 47.38 -39.39 24.87
CA ASP A 452 47.22 -38.79 26.19
C ASP A 452 48.49 -37.96 26.46
N ASN A 453 48.45 -36.69 26.09
CA ASN A 453 49.41 -35.70 26.58
C ASN A 453 48.94 -35.31 27.98
N PRO A 454 49.58 -35.75 29.09
CA PRO A 454 49.36 -35.18 30.41
C PRO A 454 49.98 -33.77 30.54
N ALA A 455 49.96 -32.96 29.47
CA ALA A 455 50.78 -31.76 29.34
C ALA A 455 49.98 -30.52 28.89
N THR A 456 48.68 -30.46 29.16
CA THR A 456 47.88 -29.23 29.01
C THR A 456 47.07 -28.86 30.25
N THR A 457 47.21 -29.56 31.37
CA THR A 457 46.53 -29.23 32.63
C THR A 457 47.47 -28.72 33.73
N ASP A 458 48.60 -28.10 33.41
CA ASP A 458 49.38 -27.40 34.44
C ASP A 458 50.05 -26.12 33.92
N GLY A 459 49.62 -25.00 34.50
CA GLY A 459 50.38 -23.76 34.57
C GLY A 459 49.95 -22.62 33.64
N HIS A 460 48.90 -21.89 34.00
CA HIS A 460 49.03 -20.48 34.39
C HIS A 460 47.69 -19.92 34.90
N ASP A 461 47.61 -19.82 36.22
CA ASP A 461 46.78 -18.85 36.92
C ASP A 461 47.50 -17.49 36.87
N HIS A 462 46.74 -16.44 36.50
CA HIS A 462 46.86 -15.01 36.84
C HIS A 462 46.61 -14.07 35.64
N GLY A 463 45.49 -13.34 35.70
CA GLY A 463 45.32 -12.06 35.01
C GLY A 463 43.90 -11.75 34.53
N ASP A 464 43.06 -11.29 35.46
CA ASP A 464 41.81 -10.49 35.37
C ASP A 464 40.78 -10.63 34.22
N PRO A 465 39.46 -10.54 34.55
CA PRO A 465 38.37 -10.61 33.59
C PRO A 465 37.86 -9.20 33.26
N ASP A 466 38.20 -8.67 32.10
CA ASP A 466 37.50 -7.49 31.56
C ASP A 466 37.05 -7.77 30.12
N ASP A 467 35.73 -7.87 29.99
CA ASP A 467 34.89 -7.43 28.89
C ASP A 467 35.55 -7.35 27.51
N GLU A 468 35.40 -8.40 26.70
CA GLU A 468 35.39 -8.25 25.25
C GLU A 468 34.59 -9.36 24.55
N ASP A 469 33.73 -8.93 23.63
CA ASP A 469 32.64 -9.65 22.99
C ASP A 469 33.04 -10.99 22.35
N ILE A 470 32.32 -12.05 22.77
CA ILE A 470 32.37 -13.42 22.23
C ILE A 470 32.03 -13.49 20.71
N TRP A 471 31.54 -12.40 20.12
CA TRP A 471 31.02 -12.38 18.74
C TRP A 471 31.90 -11.70 17.70
N THR A 472 33.06 -11.12 18.04
CA THR A 472 33.95 -10.46 17.05
C THR A 472 35.19 -11.27 16.65
N ALA A 473 35.51 -12.36 17.34
CA ALA A 473 36.73 -13.15 17.06
C ALA A 473 36.66 -14.10 15.84
N ALA A 474 35.52 -14.21 15.15
CA ALA A 474 35.34 -15.22 14.10
C ALA A 474 35.77 -14.79 12.68
N VAL A 475 36.21 -13.54 12.44
CA VAL A 475 36.45 -13.06 11.06
C VAL A 475 37.88 -12.56 10.76
N GLU A 476 38.75 -12.30 11.73
CA GLU A 476 40.09 -11.77 11.42
C GLU A 476 41.23 -12.50 12.13
N SER A 477 41.67 -13.62 11.56
CA SER A 477 43.08 -14.02 11.64
C SER A 477 43.44 -15.06 10.57
N ARG A 478 43.66 -14.60 9.34
CA ARG A 478 44.30 -15.40 8.29
C ARG A 478 45.43 -14.63 7.61
N SER A 479 46.49 -14.32 8.36
CA SER A 479 47.86 -14.31 7.81
C SER A 479 48.91 -14.21 8.93
N LYS A 480 49.40 -15.37 9.37
CA LYS A 480 50.77 -15.61 9.80
C LYS A 480 50.88 -17.11 10.02
N TRP A 481 51.50 -17.77 9.07
CA TRP A 481 51.87 -19.18 9.20
C TRP A 481 52.86 -19.29 10.37
N PRO A 482 52.58 -20.04 11.44
CA PRO A 482 53.66 -20.54 12.25
C PRO A 482 54.42 -21.55 11.40
N GLN A 483 55.75 -21.42 11.37
CA GLN A 483 56.65 -22.43 10.83
C GLN A 483 56.19 -23.83 11.23
N GLN A 484 56.13 -24.70 10.23
CA GLN A 484 55.96 -26.15 10.36
C GLN A 484 56.64 -26.64 11.64
N ARG A 485 55.84 -27.00 12.64
CA ARG A 485 56.22 -28.08 13.54
C ARG A 485 55.71 -29.35 12.87
N ASP A 486 56.63 -29.99 12.15
CA ASP A 486 56.47 -31.33 11.61
C ASP A 486 56.39 -32.34 12.77
N GLN A 487 55.32 -32.31 13.57
CA GLN A 487 55.00 -33.36 14.53
C GLN A 487 53.50 -33.62 14.48
N GLY A 488 53.13 -34.41 13.48
CA GLY A 488 51.82 -35.00 13.32
C GLY A 488 51.93 -36.23 12.41
N PRO A 489 51.03 -37.21 12.54
CA PRO A 489 51.12 -38.51 11.87
C PRO A 489 51.10 -38.42 10.32
N TRP A 490 50.79 -37.25 9.77
CA TRP A 490 50.76 -36.99 8.33
C TRP A 490 52.10 -36.50 7.73
N ALA A 491 53.11 -36.20 8.57
CA ALA A 491 54.43 -35.75 8.10
C ALA A 491 55.21 -36.81 7.31
N ARG A 492 54.80 -38.08 7.37
CA ARG A 492 55.47 -39.21 6.68
C ARG A 492 54.93 -39.52 5.27
N LEU A 493 53.92 -38.80 4.78
CA LEU A 493 53.27 -39.10 3.50
C LEU A 493 53.79 -38.25 2.32
N HIS A 494 55.08 -37.90 2.31
CA HIS A 494 55.74 -37.31 1.14
C HIS A 494 56.82 -38.25 0.60
N GLY A 495 56.36 -39.34 -0.02
CA GLY A 495 57.19 -40.25 -0.80
C GLY A 495 57.48 -39.69 -2.19
N ARG A 496 58.72 -39.22 -2.40
CA ARG A 496 59.28 -38.86 -3.70
C ARG A 496 59.61 -40.16 -4.45
N LEU A 497 58.79 -40.55 -5.44
CA LEU A 497 59.16 -41.57 -6.41
C LEU A 497 59.85 -40.87 -7.59
N GLY A 498 61.13 -41.20 -7.78
CA GLY A 498 61.93 -40.87 -8.96
C GLY A 498 61.75 -41.87 -10.08
#